data_AF-A0A925ZA47-F1
#
_entry.id   AF-A0A925ZA47-F1
#
_cell.length_a   1.000
_cell.length_b   1.000
_cell.length_c   1.000
_cell.angle_alpha   90.00
_cell.angle_beta   90.00
_cell.angle_gamma   90.00
#
_symmetry.space_group_name_H-M   'P 1'
#
loop_
_entity.id
_entity.type
_entity.pdbx_description
1 polymer ?
#
loop_
_entity_poly.entity_id
_entity_poly.type
_entity_poly.pdbx_seq_one_letter_code
_entity_poly.pdbx_strand_id
1 'polypeptide(L)'
;MTLTELRYIVAVAREHHFGRAAEACFVSQPTLSVSIKKLEEELDVKIFERGANEVTVTPLGEEIVRQAQSVIEQAAAIKEIAKRGKDPVSGPLRLGVIYTIGPYLLPDLVRQAIERVPQMPLMLQ
;
A
#
# COMPACT_ATOMS: atom_id res chain seq x y z
N MET A 1 12.58 -14.29 4.15
CA MET A 1 11.69 -13.30 3.50
C MET A 1 10.48 -12.97 4.39
N THR A 2 10.15 -11.68 4.51
CA THR A 2 9.09 -11.11 5.36
C THR A 2 8.33 -9.99 4.64
N LEU A 3 7.09 -9.67 5.06
CA LEU A 3 6.31 -8.55 4.49
C LEU A 3 7.01 -7.19 4.67
N THR A 4 7.81 -7.04 5.73
CA THR A 4 8.60 -5.83 5.98
C THR A 4 9.70 -5.66 4.93
N GLU A 5 10.42 -6.75 4.60
CA GLU A 5 11.43 -6.75 3.54
C GLU A 5 10.82 -6.44 2.17
N LEU A 6 9.62 -6.98 1.87
CA LEU A 6 8.88 -6.65 0.65
C LEU A 6 8.51 -5.17 0.58
N ARG A 7 8.10 -4.56 1.70
CA ARG A 7 7.82 -3.12 1.75
C ARG A 7 9.06 -2.27 1.48
N TYR A 8 10.22 -2.71 1.94
CA TYR A 8 11.47 -1.97 1.72
C TYR A 8 11.87 -1.94 0.25
N ILE A 9 11.81 -3.08 -0.46
CA ILE A 9 12.14 -3.10 -1.90
C ILE A 9 11.15 -2.27 -2.72
N VAL A 10 9.86 -2.31 -2.38
CA VAL A 10 8.83 -1.46 -3.02
C VAL A 10 9.14 0.02 -2.77
N ALA A 11 9.52 0.38 -1.55
CA ALA A 11 9.87 1.77 -1.23
C ALA A 11 11.10 2.26 -1.99
N VAL A 12 12.15 1.44 -2.11
CA VAL A 12 13.35 1.81 -2.88
C VAL A 12 13.04 1.92 -4.37
N ALA A 13 12.25 1.00 -4.92
CA ALA A 13 11.84 1.06 -6.33
C ALA A 13 11.01 2.30 -6.65
N ARG A 14 10.22 2.81 -5.69
CA ARG A 14 9.44 4.05 -5.85
C ARG A 14 10.31 5.30 -5.72
N GLU A 15 11.22 5.32 -4.75
CA GLU A 15 11.99 6.52 -4.40
C GLU A 15 13.29 6.65 -5.19
N HIS A 16 13.77 5.58 -5.84
CA HIS A 16 15.08 5.50 -6.51
C HIS A 16 16.26 5.95 -5.63
N HIS A 17 16.08 5.94 -4.31
CA HIS A 17 17.02 6.48 -3.35
C HIS A 17 16.85 5.81 -1.98
N PHE A 18 17.90 5.14 -1.47
CA PHE A 18 17.85 4.40 -0.19
C PHE A 18 17.50 5.29 1.02
N GLY A 19 18.03 6.52 1.09
CA GLY A 19 17.72 7.47 2.16
C GLY A 19 16.23 7.83 2.23
N ARG A 20 15.66 8.37 1.14
CA ARG A 20 14.21 8.67 1.03
C ARG A 20 13.32 7.45 1.29
N ALA A 21 13.71 6.28 0.78
CA ALA A 21 12.97 5.04 1.03
C ALA A 21 12.98 4.64 2.52
N ALA A 22 14.10 4.87 3.23
CA ALA A 22 14.22 4.59 4.64
C ALA A 22 13.37 5.55 5.48
N GLU A 23 13.34 6.84 5.13
CA GLU A 23 12.43 7.82 5.73
C GLU A 23 10.96 7.43 5.53
N ALA A 24 10.57 7.06 4.30
CA ALA A 24 9.21 6.59 3.99
C ALA A 24 8.81 5.31 4.76
N CYS A 25 9.80 4.50 5.13
CA CYS A 25 9.60 3.28 5.92
C CYS A 25 9.80 3.49 7.43
N PHE A 26 10.09 4.70 7.89
CA PHE A 26 10.37 5.04 9.29
C PHE A 26 11.51 4.21 9.91
N VAL A 27 12.58 3.98 9.14
CA VAL A 27 13.77 3.23 9.57
C VAL A 27 15.05 3.96 9.17
N SER A 28 16.18 3.54 9.75
CA SER A 28 17.49 4.05 9.31
C SER A 28 17.87 3.47 7.94
N GLN A 29 18.59 4.26 7.13
CA GLN A 29 19.13 3.79 5.85
C GLN A 29 20.02 2.53 5.99
N PRO A 30 20.90 2.40 7.00
CA PRO A 30 21.65 1.16 7.23
C PRO A 30 20.75 -0.05 7.48
N THR A 31 19.68 0.10 8.27
CA THR A 31 18.71 -0.98 8.53
C THR A 31 18.06 -1.45 7.23
N LEU A 32 17.55 -0.52 6.43
CA LEU A 32 16.89 -0.84 5.17
C LEU A 32 17.87 -1.51 4.19
N SER A 33 19.08 -0.97 4.07
CA SER A 33 20.10 -1.50 3.15
C SER A 33 20.53 -2.93 3.51
N VAL A 34 20.71 -3.23 4.80
CA VAL A 34 21.04 -4.58 5.28
C VAL A 34 19.87 -5.54 5.02
N SER A 35 18.64 -5.10 5.26
CA SER A 35 17.45 -5.93 5.04
C SER A 35 17.27 -6.29 3.56
N ILE A 36 17.47 -5.33 2.65
CA ILE A 36 17.41 -5.59 1.21
C ILE A 36 18.56 -6.50 0.77
N LYS A 37 19.78 -6.28 1.29
CA LYS A 37 20.92 -7.14 0.96
C LYS A 37 20.67 -8.60 1.38
N LYS A 38 20.10 -8.83 2.57
CA LYS A 38 19.71 -10.17 3.03
C LYS A 38 18.66 -10.81 2.13
N LEU A 39 17.69 -10.03 1.65
CA LEU A 39 16.68 -10.54 0.72
C LEU A 39 17.30 -10.90 -0.64
N GLU A 40 18.19 -10.07 -1.16
CA GLU A 40 18.95 -10.37 -2.38
C GLU A 40 19.80 -11.65 -2.24
N GLU A 41 20.43 -11.84 -1.07
CA GLU A 41 21.21 -13.05 -0.76
C GLU A 41 20.32 -14.30 -0.62
N GLU A 42 19.15 -14.17 0.01
CA GLU A 42 18.18 -15.27 0.15
C GLU A 42 17.60 -15.70 -1.20
N LEU A 43 17.36 -14.76 -2.10
CA LEU A 43 16.81 -15.01 -3.43
C LEU A 43 17.88 -15.31 -4.49
N ASP A 44 19.16 -15.20 -4.15
CA ASP A 44 20.31 -15.32 -5.05
C ASP A 44 20.21 -14.44 -6.32
N VAL A 45 19.68 -13.22 -6.16
CA VAL A 45 19.46 -12.27 -7.26
C VAL A 45 19.73 -10.83 -6.83
N LYS A 46 20.09 -9.99 -7.80
CA LYS A 46 20.15 -8.53 -7.60
C LYS A 46 18.82 -7.89 -8.00
N ILE A 47 18.20 -7.21 -7.04
CA ILE A 47 16.97 -6.44 -7.25
C ILE A 47 17.34 -5.02 -7.68
N PHE A 48 18.45 -4.48 -7.16
CA PHE A 48 18.91 -3.13 -7.47
C PHE A 48 20.36 -3.10 -7.95
N GLU A 49 20.63 -2.23 -8.93
CA GLU A 49 21.96 -1.81 -9.34
C GLU A 49 22.34 -0.51 -8.64
N ARG A 50 23.58 -0.47 -8.13
CA ARG A 50 24.14 0.72 -7.47
C ARG A 50 24.94 1.52 -8.49
N GLY A 51 24.31 2.53 -9.08
CA GLY A 51 24.99 3.56 -9.86
C GLY A 51 25.69 4.58 -8.94
N ALA A 52 26.60 5.37 -9.51
CA ALA A 52 27.38 6.36 -8.76
C ALA A 52 26.51 7.44 -8.07
N ASN A 53 25.32 7.74 -8.61
CA ASN A 53 24.40 8.75 -8.05
C ASN A 53 22.93 8.30 -7.96
N GLU A 54 22.56 7.13 -8.51
CA GLU A 54 21.15 6.73 -8.61
C GLU A 54 20.98 5.22 -8.48
N VAL A 55 19.89 4.80 -7.82
CA VAL A 55 19.53 3.40 -7.64
C VAL A 55 18.61 3.01 -8.79
N THR A 56 19.05 2.03 -9.58
CA THR A 56 18.24 1.48 -10.69
C THR A 56 17.72 0.11 -10.30
N VAL A 57 16.50 -0.21 -10.69
CA VAL A 57 15.91 -1.54 -10.49
C VAL A 57 16.34 -2.43 -11.66
N THR A 58 16.79 -3.66 -11.39
CA THR A 58 17.10 -4.61 -12.47
C THR A 58 15.81 -5.09 -13.15
N PRO A 59 15.86 -5.60 -14.39
CA PRO A 59 14.67 -6.15 -15.06
C PRO A 59 13.97 -7.24 -14.22
N LEU A 60 14.76 -8.16 -13.64
CA LEU A 60 14.25 -9.18 -12.73
C LEU A 60 13.75 -8.56 -11.41
N GLY A 61 14.43 -7.52 -10.93
CA GLY A 61 14.02 -6.74 -9.76
C GLY A 61 12.65 -6.09 -9.95
N GLU A 62 12.32 -5.61 -11.15
CA GLU A 62 10.99 -5.07 -11.43
C GLU A 62 9.89 -6.13 -11.32
N GLU A 63 10.14 -7.34 -11.82
CA GLU A 63 9.22 -8.47 -11.67
C GLU A 63 8.99 -8.81 -10.20
N ILE A 64 10.07 -8.86 -9.42
CA ILE A 64 10.03 -9.13 -7.97
C ILE A 64 9.28 -8.02 -7.24
N VAL A 65 9.53 -6.75 -7.56
CA VAL A 65 8.86 -5.59 -6.95
C VAL A 65 7.36 -5.61 -7.25
N ARG A 66 6.97 -5.91 -8.50
CA ARG A 66 5.55 -6.06 -8.86
C ARG A 66 4.89 -7.18 -8.06
N GLN A 67 5.55 -8.33 -7.92
CA GLN A 67 5.04 -9.44 -7.12
C GLN A 67 4.96 -9.07 -5.63
N ALA A 68 5.96 -8.38 -5.10
CA ALA A 68 6.00 -7.91 -3.72
C ALA A 68 4.83 -6.96 -3.40
N GLN A 69 4.53 -6.03 -4.31
CA GLN A 69 3.40 -5.12 -4.20
C GLN A 69 2.07 -5.90 -4.09
N SER A 70 1.86 -6.87 -4.99
CA SER A 70 0.67 -7.74 -4.97
C SER A 70 0.55 -8.52 -3.65
N VAL A 71 1.65 -9.10 -3.15
CA VAL A 71 1.64 -9.83 -1.87
C VAL A 71 1.26 -8.93 -0.69
N ILE A 72 1.76 -7.68 -0.65
CA ILE A 72 1.42 -6.72 0.40
C ILE A 72 -0.08 -6.37 0.34
N GLU A 73 -0.63 -6.18 -0.85
CA GLU A 73 -2.05 -5.90 -1.05
C GLU A 73 -2.94 -7.09 -0.65
N GLN A 74 -2.56 -8.31 -1.02
CA GLN A 74 -3.27 -9.53 -0.60
C GLN A 74 -3.20 -9.73 0.92
N ALA A 75 -2.05 -9.45 1.55
CA ALA A 75 -1.94 -9.49 3.00
C ALA A 75 -2.82 -8.43 3.68
N ALA A 76 -2.99 -7.25 3.07
CA ALA A 76 -3.93 -6.24 3.56
C ALA A 76 -5.39 -6.71 3.44
N ALA A 77 -5.74 -7.44 2.37
CA ALA A 77 -7.07 -8.00 2.18
C ALA A 77 -7.48 -8.96 3.31
N ILE A 78 -6.54 -9.69 3.92
CA ILE A 78 -6.80 -10.54 5.10
C ILE A 78 -7.38 -9.71 6.26
N LYS A 79 -6.87 -8.50 6.49
CA LYS A 79 -7.39 -7.60 7.53
C LYS A 79 -8.81 -7.13 7.21
N GLU A 80 -9.10 -6.86 5.94
CA GLU A 80 -10.44 -6.47 5.50
C GLU A 80 -11.44 -7.62 5.63
N ILE A 81 -11.04 -8.86 5.30
CA ILE A 81 -11.85 -10.06 5.54
C ILE A 81 -12.13 -10.23 7.03
N ALA A 82 -11.10 -10.08 7.88
CA ALA A 82 -11.26 -10.17 9.33
C ALA A 82 -12.18 -9.08 9.90
N LYS A 83 -12.18 -7.87 9.32
CA LYS A 83 -13.13 -6.80 9.67
C LYS A 83 -14.56 -7.15 9.28
N ARG A 84 -14.77 -7.64 8.04
CA ARG A 84 -16.10 -8.07 7.55
C ARG A 84 -16.71 -9.18 8.41
N GLY A 85 -15.88 -10.10 8.93
CA GLY A 85 -16.33 -11.16 9.82
C GLY A 85 -16.77 -10.69 11.22
N LYS A 86 -16.43 -9.46 11.62
CA LYS A 86 -16.79 -8.90 12.93
C LYS A 86 -17.99 -7.95 12.86
N ASP A 87 -18.15 -7.19 11.77
CA ASP A 87 -19.32 -6.35 11.49
C ASP A 87 -19.34 -5.98 9.99
N PRO A 88 -20.32 -6.42 9.18
CA PRO A 88 -20.41 -6.10 7.76
C PRO A 88 -20.64 -4.61 7.46
N VAL A 89 -20.94 -3.80 8.48
CA VAL A 89 -21.18 -2.35 8.39
C VAL A 89 -19.94 -1.55 8.86
N SER A 90 -18.82 -2.20 9.18
CA SER A 90 -17.60 -1.56 9.66
C SER A 90 -16.66 -1.12 8.53
N GLY A 91 -16.61 0.19 8.27
CA GLY A 91 -15.64 0.81 7.35
C GLY A 91 -16.23 1.91 6.46
N PRO A 92 -15.42 2.82 5.88
CA PRO A 92 -15.95 3.90 5.05
C PRO A 92 -16.49 3.38 3.70
N LEU A 93 -17.69 3.82 3.32
CA LEU A 93 -18.26 3.58 1.99
C LEU A 93 -17.86 4.74 1.05
N ARG A 94 -17.05 4.45 0.03
CA ARG A 94 -16.71 5.43 -1.01
C ARG A 94 -17.79 5.46 -2.08
N LEU A 95 -18.35 6.64 -2.34
CA LEU A 95 -19.40 6.87 -3.33
C LEU A 95 -18.99 7.97 -4.29
N GLY A 96 -18.83 7.62 -5.56
CA GLY A 96 -18.74 8.59 -6.65
C GLY A 96 -20.13 8.94 -7.15
N VAL A 97 -20.42 10.23 -7.36
CA VAL A 97 -21.69 10.68 -7.92
C VAL A 97 -21.47 11.68 -9.05
N ILE A 98 -22.27 11.58 -10.10
CA ILE A 98 -22.26 12.57 -11.18
C ILE A 98 -23.02 13.85 -10.75
N TYR A 99 -22.52 15.00 -11.19
CA TYR A 99 -23.09 16.31 -10.82
C TYR A 99 -24.56 16.50 -11.18
N THR A 100 -25.05 15.78 -12.20
CA THR A 100 -26.44 15.91 -12.67
C THR A 100 -27.47 15.37 -11.67
N ILE A 101 -27.08 14.44 -10.79
CA ILE A 101 -27.99 13.84 -9.79
C ILE A 101 -27.56 14.11 -8.35
N GLY A 102 -26.27 14.41 -8.13
CA GLY A 102 -25.69 14.60 -6.80
C GLY A 102 -26.46 15.56 -5.89
N PRO A 103 -26.77 16.80 -6.33
CA PRO A 103 -27.48 17.78 -5.50
C PRO A 103 -28.87 17.32 -5.03
N TYR A 104 -29.51 16.41 -5.77
CA TYR A 104 -30.88 15.95 -5.47
C TYR A 104 -30.89 14.69 -4.60
N LEU A 105 -29.90 13.81 -4.74
CA LEU A 105 -29.87 12.51 -4.04
C LEU A 105 -29.00 12.52 -2.77
N LEU A 106 -27.90 13.28 -2.78
CA LEU A 106 -26.94 13.26 -1.66
C LEU A 106 -27.52 13.76 -0.34
N PRO A 107 -28.33 14.84 -0.26
CA PRO A 107 -28.81 15.34 1.03
C PRO A 107 -29.59 14.29 1.84
N ASP A 108 -30.52 13.58 1.19
CA ASP A 108 -31.33 12.54 1.83
C ASP A 108 -30.50 11.28 2.12
N LEU A 109 -29.65 10.88 1.18
CA LEU A 109 -28.77 9.71 1.35
C LEU A 109 -27.79 9.89 2.51
N VAL A 110 -27.15 11.05 2.62
CA VAL A 110 -26.19 11.36 3.69
C VAL A 110 -26.91 11.37 5.04
N ARG A 111 -28.10 11.98 5.13
CA ARG A 111 -28.90 11.97 6.36
C ARG A 111 -29.22 10.54 6.81
N GLN A 112 -29.76 9.73 5.91
CA GLN A 112 -30.12 8.34 6.22
C GLN A 112 -28.90 7.48 6.57
N ALA A 113 -27.76 7.72 5.94
CA ALA A 113 -26.52 6.99 6.24
C ALA A 113 -26.03 7.30 7.66
N ILE A 114 -26.04 8.58 8.07
CA ILE A 114 -25.66 9.00 9.43
C ILE A 114 -26.59 8.38 10.47
N GLU A 115 -27.90 8.30 10.19
CA GLU A 115 -28.90 7.77 11.13
C GLU A 115 -28.87 6.24 11.24
N ARG A 116 -28.75 5.52 10.11
CA ARG A 116 -28.94 4.06 10.05
C ARG A 116 -27.67 3.26 10.18
N VAL A 117 -26.54 3.80 9.73
CA VAL A 117 -25.25 3.10 9.64
C VAL A 117 -24.10 4.01 10.08
N PRO A 118 -24.14 4.58 11.31
CA PRO A 118 -23.14 5.54 11.80
C PRO A 118 -21.71 5.01 11.82
N GLN A 119 -21.53 3.68 11.91
CA GLN A 119 -20.24 2.99 11.85
C GLN A 119 -19.66 2.86 10.43
N MET A 120 -20.42 3.26 9.39
CA MET A 120 -20.05 3.22 7.97
C MET A 120 -20.04 4.63 7.35
N PRO A 121 -19.03 5.48 7.65
CA PRO A 121 -19.03 6.86 7.17
C PRO A 121 -18.99 6.92 5.63
N LEU A 122 -19.85 7.76 5.05
CA LEU A 122 -19.93 7.97 3.61
C LEU A 122 -18.80 8.92 3.16
N MET A 123 -17.97 8.48 2.22
CA MET A 123 -16.88 9.25 1.62
C MET A 123 -17.26 9.62 0.18
N LEU A 124 -17.53 10.90 -0.07
CA LEU A 124 -17.88 11.41 -1.40
C LEU A 124 -16.60 11.73 -2.19
N GLN A 125 -16.55 11.29 -3.46
CA GLN A 125 -15.45 11.54 -4.39
C GLN A 125 -15.91 12.36 -5.59
#